data_AF-A0A9D4EZU5-F1
#
_entry.id   AF-A0A9D4EZU5-F1
#
_cell.length_a   1.000
_cell.length_b   1.000
_cell.length_c   1.000
_cell.angle_alpha   90.00
_cell.angle_beta   90.00
_cell.angle_gamma   90.00
#
_symmetry.space_group_name_H-M   'P 1'
#
loop_
_entity.id
_entity.type
_entity.pdbx_description
1 polymer ?
#
loop_
_entity_poly.entity_id
_entity_poly.type
_entity_poly.pdbx_seq_one_letter_code
_entity_poly.pdbx_strand_id
1 'polypeptide(L)'
;MNTAADGWSRTPDKHNWMLHPAIYRYKDTLFGRHTIDRFADCQNTQLPRFNNQFWEPLSAGVGALEQNNWAQENNYVNAPFCLTPRVLDVIKTQNSICNSKSPTLESSNVVSPSINNVYCASFTDSEQAAGISGHGAGAGTVQKSDMESICSEDLWLKSLMQKGWSVESVNRLQFCLHKDSLKSYNNALAKCARFCSKSQFRFPPESTAILADFLREISDMSDRPNSVLRTTLAALGHLYALVGPLETFNSSEIKLLVTGLVKSGTVVAHV
;
A
#
# COMPACT_ATOMS: atom_id res chain seq x y z
N MET A 1 -21.40 44.30 -11.12
CA MET A 1 -21.17 42.87 -11.39
C MET A 1 -19.83 42.50 -10.76
N ASN A 2 -19.79 41.53 -9.83
CA ASN A 2 -18.59 41.30 -9.01
C ASN A 2 -17.67 40.26 -9.68
N THR A 3 -16.98 40.70 -10.73
CA THR A 3 -16.10 39.85 -11.55
C THR A 3 -14.99 39.16 -10.77
N ALA A 4 -14.57 39.74 -9.63
CA ALA A 4 -13.64 39.10 -8.71
C ALA A 4 -14.29 37.88 -8.02
N ALA A 5 -15.47 38.04 -7.39
CA ALA A 5 -16.18 36.92 -6.76
C ALA A 5 -16.56 35.82 -7.77
N ASP A 6 -16.96 36.19 -8.99
CA ASP A 6 -17.24 35.25 -10.08
C ASP A 6 -15.98 34.49 -10.54
N GLY A 7 -14.79 35.08 -10.42
CA GLY A 7 -13.53 34.42 -10.73
C GLY A 7 -13.11 33.40 -9.66
N TRP A 8 -13.31 33.73 -8.38
CA TRP A 8 -12.92 32.86 -7.27
C TRP A 8 -13.87 31.66 -7.14
N SER A 9 -15.18 31.85 -7.30
CA SER A 9 -16.17 30.76 -7.30
C SER A 9 -16.02 29.75 -8.44
N ARG A 10 -15.33 30.12 -9.53
CA ARG A 10 -15.01 29.22 -10.67
C ARG A 10 -13.72 28.43 -10.50
N THR A 11 -12.97 28.66 -9.42
CA THR A 11 -11.79 27.85 -9.11
C THR A 11 -12.25 26.65 -8.28
N PRO A 12 -12.29 25.42 -8.83
CA PRO A 12 -12.68 24.25 -8.05
C PRO A 12 -11.70 24.07 -6.90
N ASP A 13 -12.21 23.93 -5.68
CA ASP A 13 -11.37 23.67 -4.52
C ASP A 13 -10.68 22.31 -4.69
N LYS A 14 -9.36 22.36 -4.79
CA LYS A 14 -8.47 21.19 -4.97
C LYS A 14 -8.49 20.27 -3.75
N HIS A 15 -9.04 20.73 -2.63
CA HIS A 15 -9.20 19.99 -1.39
C HIS A 15 -10.65 19.52 -1.15
N ASN A 16 -11.57 19.81 -2.07
CA ASN A 16 -12.92 19.28 -2.07
C ASN A 16 -13.00 17.94 -2.84
N TRP A 17 -12.46 16.88 -2.22
CA TRP A 17 -12.45 15.53 -2.77
C TRP A 17 -13.44 14.62 -2.01
N MET A 18 -14.40 14.03 -2.73
CA MET A 18 -15.29 12.99 -2.17
C MET A 18 -14.85 11.57 -2.54
N LEU A 19 -15.36 10.57 -1.82
CA LEU A 19 -15.32 9.19 -2.27
C LEU A 19 -16.39 8.95 -3.35
N HIS A 20 -16.05 8.23 -4.42
CA HIS A 20 -17.02 7.81 -5.42
C HIS A 20 -18.23 7.10 -4.76
N PRO A 21 -19.48 7.52 -4.98
CA PRO A 21 -20.63 7.08 -4.18
C PRO A 21 -20.87 5.56 -4.13
N ALA A 22 -20.49 4.82 -5.17
CA ALA A 22 -20.58 3.36 -5.15
C ALA A 22 -19.62 2.71 -4.13
N ILE A 23 -18.41 3.26 -3.97
CA ILE A 23 -17.42 2.76 -3.01
C ILE A 23 -17.80 3.21 -1.60
N TYR A 24 -18.39 4.41 -1.45
CA TYR A 24 -18.96 4.84 -0.17
C TYR A 24 -20.07 3.87 0.29
N ARG A 25 -21.06 3.58 -0.56
CA ARG A 25 -22.13 2.61 -0.23
C ARG A 25 -21.59 1.23 0.14
N TYR A 26 -20.57 0.73 -0.55
CA TYR A 26 -19.91 -0.52 -0.20
C TYR A 26 -19.27 -0.47 1.19
N LYS A 27 -18.56 0.61 1.53
CA LYS A 27 -18.02 0.81 2.89
C LYS A 27 -19.11 0.94 3.95
N ASP A 28 -20.20 1.64 3.65
CA ASP A 28 -21.37 1.79 4.53
C ASP A 28 -22.00 0.42 4.87
N THR A 29 -22.04 -0.51 3.92
CA THR A 29 -22.50 -1.88 4.19
C THR A 29 -21.50 -2.72 5.00
N LEU A 30 -20.20 -2.45 4.90
CA LEU A 30 -19.17 -3.22 5.63
C LEU A 30 -18.99 -2.80 7.09
N PHE A 31 -19.00 -1.50 7.36
CA PHE A 31 -18.70 -0.94 8.69
C PHE A 31 -19.95 -0.48 9.44
N GLY A 32 -21.14 -0.87 8.95
CA GLY A 32 -22.42 -0.39 9.44
C GLY A 32 -22.77 1.01 8.92
N ARG A 33 -24.07 1.29 8.85
CA ARG A 33 -24.62 2.53 8.31
C ARG A 33 -24.11 3.74 9.09
N HIS A 34 -23.44 4.65 8.41
CA HIS A 34 -22.97 5.91 8.99
C HIS A 34 -24.13 6.88 9.21
N THR A 35 -24.03 7.70 10.26
CA THR A 35 -25.12 8.61 10.68
C THR A 35 -24.81 10.08 10.43
N ILE A 36 -23.53 10.42 10.19
CA ILE A 36 -23.06 11.78 9.91
C ILE A 36 -21.72 11.78 9.15
N ASP A 37 -21.58 12.69 8.19
CA ASP A 37 -20.34 12.98 7.47
C ASP A 37 -19.59 14.11 8.18
N ARG A 38 -18.40 13.84 8.74
CA ARG A 38 -17.71 14.82 9.59
C ARG A 38 -16.94 15.88 8.80
N PHE A 39 -16.65 15.70 7.51
CA PHE A 39 -15.83 16.66 6.76
C PHE A 39 -16.40 16.83 5.36
N ALA A 40 -17.49 17.59 5.28
CA ALA A 40 -18.25 17.75 4.07
C ALA A 40 -18.91 19.13 3.96
N ASP A 41 -19.37 19.43 2.75
CA ASP A 41 -20.21 20.56 2.38
C ASP A 41 -21.49 20.06 1.68
N CYS A 42 -22.40 20.97 1.40
CA CYS A 42 -23.65 20.68 0.68
C CYS A 42 -23.49 20.09 -0.74
N GLN A 43 -22.29 20.13 -1.35
CA GLN A 43 -22.00 19.60 -2.69
C GLN A 43 -21.33 18.22 -2.64
N ASN A 44 -20.57 17.92 -1.59
CA ASN A 44 -19.71 16.74 -1.51
C ASN A 44 -20.19 15.67 -0.50
N THR A 45 -21.16 16.00 0.36
CA THR A 45 -21.56 15.10 1.44
C THR A 45 -22.10 13.77 0.94
N GLN A 46 -21.69 12.68 1.60
CA GLN A 46 -22.26 11.36 1.34
C GLN A 46 -23.53 11.07 2.15
N LEU A 47 -23.91 11.96 3.08
CA LEU A 47 -24.96 11.74 4.08
C LEU A 47 -25.89 12.95 4.24
N PRO A 48 -27.17 12.78 4.61
CA PRO A 48 -28.09 13.89 4.86
C PRO A 48 -27.70 14.81 6.03
N ARG A 49 -26.84 14.33 6.94
CA ARG A 49 -26.29 15.09 8.07
C ARG A 49 -24.78 15.18 7.89
N PHE A 50 -24.23 16.39 7.97
CA PHE A 50 -22.80 16.63 7.84
C PHE A 50 -22.29 17.77 8.71
N ASN A 51 -20.97 17.83 8.93
CA ASN A 51 -20.29 18.99 9.52
C ASN A 51 -19.39 19.66 8.46
N ASN A 52 -19.43 20.99 8.43
CA ASN A 52 -18.59 21.84 7.58
C ASN A 52 -17.77 22.81 8.47
N GLN A 53 -16.61 23.28 7.99
CA GLN A 53 -15.81 24.32 8.63
C GLN A 53 -16.58 25.64 8.78
N PHE A 54 -17.50 25.94 7.87
CA PHE A 54 -18.36 27.12 7.91
C PHE A 54 -19.82 26.72 8.13
N TRP A 55 -20.66 27.68 8.51
CA TRP A 55 -22.10 27.43 8.59
C TRP A 55 -22.71 27.34 7.19
N GLU A 56 -23.39 26.23 6.90
CA GLU A 56 -24.11 26.00 5.66
C GLU A 56 -25.55 25.53 5.95
N PRO A 57 -26.51 25.80 5.05
CA PRO A 57 -27.81 25.14 5.09
C PRO A 57 -27.65 23.62 5.16
N LEU A 58 -28.45 22.97 6.02
CA LEU A 58 -28.43 21.52 6.27
C LEU A 58 -27.19 20.98 7.01
N SER A 59 -26.20 21.80 7.34
CA SER A 59 -25.11 21.40 8.23
C SER A 59 -25.66 21.09 9.64
N ALA A 60 -25.24 19.97 10.20
CA ALA A 60 -25.56 19.54 11.56
C ALA A 60 -24.70 20.25 12.62
N GLY A 61 -23.69 21.03 12.21
CA GLY A 61 -22.83 21.80 13.12
C GLY A 61 -21.57 22.33 12.44
N VAL A 62 -21.09 23.49 12.88
CA VAL A 62 -19.85 24.12 12.42
C VAL A 62 -18.65 23.49 13.13
N GLY A 63 -17.63 23.10 12.37
CA GLY A 63 -16.37 22.57 12.89
C GLY A 63 -16.51 21.14 13.43
N ALA A 64 -15.94 20.17 12.72
CA ALA A 64 -16.08 18.76 13.07
C ALA A 64 -15.34 18.39 14.37
N LEU A 65 -14.17 18.99 14.58
CA LEU A 65 -13.26 18.68 15.68
C LEU A 65 -13.73 19.29 17.00
N GLU A 66 -14.63 20.28 16.90
CA GLU A 66 -15.24 21.03 17.97
C GLU A 66 -16.55 20.37 18.46
N GLN A 67 -17.05 19.33 17.76
CA GLN A 67 -18.22 18.55 18.18
C GLN A 67 -17.87 17.60 19.34
N ASN A 68 -18.75 17.51 20.34
CA ASN A 68 -18.60 16.64 21.52
C ASN A 68 -19.40 15.32 21.44
N ASN A 69 -20.00 15.02 20.29
CA ASN A 69 -20.92 13.90 20.10
C ASN A 69 -20.36 12.77 19.21
N TRP A 70 -19.04 12.68 19.03
CA TRP A 70 -18.45 11.64 18.16
C TRP A 70 -18.77 10.23 18.68
N ALA A 71 -18.79 10.03 20.00
CA ALA A 71 -19.11 8.75 20.64
C ALA A 71 -20.55 8.25 20.37
N GLN A 72 -21.46 9.15 20.00
CA GLN A 72 -22.91 8.89 19.89
C GLN A 72 -23.33 8.59 18.45
N GLU A 73 -22.41 8.66 17.49
CA GLU A 73 -22.67 8.66 16.06
C GLU A 73 -21.74 7.65 15.37
N ASN A 74 -22.17 7.04 14.26
CA ASN A 74 -21.27 6.26 13.41
C ASN A 74 -20.65 7.21 12.36
N ASN A 75 -19.41 7.62 12.60
CA ASN A 75 -18.79 8.76 11.94
C ASN A 75 -18.12 8.36 10.62
N TYR A 76 -18.59 8.90 9.50
CA TYR A 76 -17.83 8.89 8.25
C TYR A 76 -16.85 10.08 8.24
N VAL A 77 -15.57 9.82 7.94
CA VAL A 77 -14.50 10.82 8.10
C VAL A 77 -13.62 10.88 6.85
N ASN A 78 -13.80 11.93 6.05
CA ASN A 78 -12.98 12.21 4.87
C ASN A 78 -12.21 13.55 5.03
N ALA A 79 -11.49 13.68 6.14
CA ALA A 79 -10.81 14.91 6.53
C ALA A 79 -9.65 15.30 5.59
N PRO A 80 -9.38 16.60 5.40
CA PRO A 80 -8.13 17.08 4.80
C PRO A 80 -6.90 16.50 5.52
N PHE A 81 -5.88 16.08 4.76
CA PHE A 81 -4.72 15.34 5.31
C PHE A 81 -4.02 16.04 6.49
N CYS A 82 -3.95 17.38 6.48
CA CYS A 82 -3.37 18.18 7.56
C CYS A 82 -4.14 18.12 8.89
N LEU A 83 -5.42 17.71 8.88
CA LEU A 83 -6.26 17.55 10.07
C LEU A 83 -6.28 16.12 10.60
N THR A 84 -5.73 15.13 9.88
CA THR A 84 -5.68 13.72 10.31
C THR A 84 -5.17 13.53 11.74
N PRO A 85 -4.09 14.20 12.22
CA PRO A 85 -3.65 14.07 13.61
C PRO A 85 -4.72 14.51 14.62
N ARG A 86 -5.32 15.69 14.40
CA ARG A 86 -6.40 16.23 15.28
C ARG A 86 -7.64 15.34 15.29
N VAL A 87 -7.97 14.73 14.16
CA VAL A 87 -9.05 13.73 14.06
C VAL A 87 -8.78 12.54 14.97
N LEU A 88 -7.55 11.99 14.99
CA LEU A 88 -7.19 10.88 15.86
C LEU A 88 -7.24 11.26 17.35
N ASP A 89 -6.87 12.49 17.69
CA ASP A 89 -6.95 12.99 19.07
C ASP A 89 -8.41 13.07 19.53
N VAL A 90 -9.33 13.56 18.69
CA VAL A 90 -10.78 13.56 18.97
C VAL A 90 -11.32 12.14 19.12
N ILE A 91 -10.94 11.22 18.22
CA ILE A 91 -11.38 9.83 18.24
C ILE A 91 -11.00 9.15 19.57
N LYS A 92 -9.74 9.31 20.00
CA LYS A 92 -9.23 8.80 21.28
C LYS A 92 -9.92 9.45 22.48
N THR A 93 -10.01 10.78 22.49
CA THR A 93 -10.54 11.55 23.61
C THR A 93 -12.02 11.27 23.86
N GLN A 94 -12.80 11.09 22.80
CA GLN A 94 -14.24 10.79 22.89
C GLN A 94 -14.55 9.29 22.82
N ASN A 95 -13.55 8.41 22.74
CA ASN A 95 -13.71 6.95 22.57
C ASN A 95 -14.74 6.59 21.47
N SER A 96 -14.59 7.21 20.29
CA SER A 96 -15.58 7.14 19.22
C SER A 96 -15.20 6.14 18.12
N ILE A 97 -16.21 5.61 17.43
CA ILE A 97 -16.03 4.76 16.25
C ILE A 97 -16.05 5.64 15.01
N CYS A 98 -15.06 5.52 14.14
CA CYS A 98 -15.03 6.23 12.86
C CYS A 98 -14.42 5.36 11.75
N ASN A 99 -14.83 5.62 10.51
CA ASN A 99 -14.22 5.03 9.33
C ASN A 99 -13.60 6.14 8.47
N SER A 100 -12.27 6.12 8.33
CA SER A 100 -11.52 7.14 7.58
C SER A 100 -10.88 6.60 6.30
N LYS A 101 -10.45 7.54 5.44
CA LYS A 101 -9.60 7.26 4.27
C LYS A 101 -8.24 7.93 4.44
N SER A 102 -7.32 7.29 5.15
CA SER A 102 -5.88 7.58 5.05
C SER A 102 -5.11 6.33 4.57
N PRO A 103 -4.07 6.47 3.72
CA PRO A 103 -3.29 5.32 3.22
C PRO A 103 -2.41 4.60 4.25
N THR A 104 -2.41 5.06 5.50
CA THR A 104 -1.70 4.46 6.62
C THR A 104 -2.54 4.66 7.88
N LEU A 105 -3.05 3.54 8.44
CA LEU A 105 -3.43 3.34 9.84
C LEU A 105 -3.92 1.90 10.02
N GLU A 106 -2.99 0.95 10.03
CA GLU A 106 -3.23 -0.31 10.72
C GLU A 106 -3.07 -0.07 12.22
N SER A 107 -4.15 -0.17 12.99
CA SER A 107 -4.15 -0.75 14.35
C SER A 107 -5.58 -0.90 14.91
N SER A 108 -6.08 -2.13 14.78
CA SER A 108 -6.80 -2.85 15.83
C SER A 108 -8.17 -2.35 16.35
N ASN A 109 -9.21 -3.02 15.84
CA ASN A 109 -10.26 -3.73 16.59
C ASN A 109 -11.25 -2.97 17.49
N VAL A 110 -12.55 -3.10 17.16
CA VAL A 110 -13.62 -3.37 18.13
C VAL A 110 -14.60 -4.43 17.59
N VAL A 111 -14.60 -5.61 18.23
CA VAL A 111 -15.68 -6.64 18.29
C VAL A 111 -15.96 -7.56 17.07
N SER A 112 -15.86 -8.88 17.32
CA SER A 112 -16.49 -9.98 16.56
C SER A 112 -17.81 -10.41 17.25
N PRO A 113 -18.69 -11.18 16.57
CA PRO A 113 -18.70 -12.62 16.91
C PRO A 113 -19.06 -13.60 15.76
N SER A 114 -18.50 -14.81 15.87
CA SER A 114 -19.05 -16.13 15.48
C SER A 114 -19.76 -16.36 14.13
N ILE A 115 -19.32 -17.38 13.38
CA ILE A 115 -20.08 -18.64 13.17
C ILE A 115 -19.15 -19.71 12.55
N ASN A 116 -19.31 -20.97 13.01
CA ASN A 116 -18.65 -22.15 12.44
C ASN A 116 -19.39 -22.59 11.15
N ASN A 117 -18.68 -23.04 10.11
CA ASN A 117 -18.65 -24.48 9.76
C ASN A 117 -17.84 -24.82 8.50
N VAL A 118 -17.41 -26.08 8.49
CA VAL A 118 -16.71 -26.80 7.41
C VAL A 118 -17.68 -27.15 6.28
N TYR A 119 -17.22 -27.07 5.02
CA TYR A 119 -17.48 -28.11 4.00
C TYR A 119 -16.36 -28.12 2.95
N CYS A 120 -15.70 -29.27 2.79
CA CYS A 120 -14.84 -29.55 1.64
C CYS A 120 -15.69 -30.15 0.51
N ALA A 121 -15.40 -29.75 -0.73
CA ALA A 121 -15.82 -30.48 -1.92
C ALA A 121 -14.63 -30.57 -2.88
N SER A 122 -14.21 -31.80 -3.16
CA SER A 122 -13.11 -32.15 -4.06
C SER A 122 -13.48 -31.98 -5.53
N PHE A 123 -12.54 -31.52 -6.35
CA PHE A 123 -12.53 -31.80 -7.79
C PHE A 123 -11.34 -32.71 -8.12
N THR A 124 -11.64 -33.84 -8.73
CA THR A 124 -10.66 -34.83 -9.23
C THR A 124 -10.36 -34.59 -10.70
N ASP A 125 -9.13 -34.91 -11.10
CA ASP A 125 -8.66 -34.83 -12.48
C ASP A 125 -9.42 -35.74 -13.47
N SER A 126 -9.28 -35.41 -14.75
CA SER A 126 -9.38 -36.41 -15.83
C SER A 126 -8.40 -36.07 -16.96
N GLU A 127 -7.26 -36.78 -17.00
CA GLU A 127 -6.42 -36.85 -18.19
C GLU A 127 -7.14 -37.59 -19.33
N GLN A 128 -6.73 -37.32 -20.58
CA GLN A 128 -6.78 -38.33 -21.64
C GLN A 128 -5.63 -38.12 -22.63
N ALA A 129 -4.89 -39.20 -22.93
CA ALA A 129 -3.67 -39.18 -23.75
C ALA A 129 -3.60 -40.36 -24.73
N ALA A 130 -3.17 -40.08 -25.97
CA ALA A 130 -2.58 -40.95 -27.02
C ALA A 130 -2.55 -40.10 -28.32
N GLY A 131 -1.59 -40.13 -29.28
CA GLY A 131 -0.31 -40.83 -29.54
C GLY A 131 0.24 -40.29 -30.90
N ILE A 132 1.39 -40.66 -31.50
CA ILE A 132 2.54 -41.54 -31.20
C ILE A 132 3.70 -41.14 -32.17
N SER A 133 4.97 -41.42 -31.81
CA SER A 133 6.18 -41.55 -32.70
C SER A 133 6.92 -40.32 -33.27
N GLY A 134 8.24 -40.27 -32.97
CA GLY A 134 9.27 -39.58 -33.77
C GLY A 134 10.64 -39.54 -33.06
N HIS A 135 11.67 -40.23 -33.56
CA HIS A 135 13.01 -40.32 -32.93
C HIS A 135 13.92 -39.10 -33.23
N GLY A 136 14.83 -38.77 -32.30
CA GLY A 136 15.96 -37.87 -32.53
C GLY A 136 16.83 -37.66 -31.29
N ALA A 137 17.97 -38.35 -31.21
CA ALA A 137 18.95 -38.14 -30.13
C ALA A 137 19.96 -37.04 -30.50
N GLY A 138 20.37 -36.22 -29.55
CA GLY A 138 21.48 -35.28 -29.79
C GLY A 138 21.73 -34.23 -28.72
N ALA A 139 22.95 -34.28 -28.16
CA ALA A 139 23.69 -33.19 -27.51
C ALA A 139 23.07 -32.46 -26.30
N GLY A 140 23.86 -32.36 -25.23
CA GLY A 140 23.48 -31.60 -24.04
C GLY A 140 23.54 -30.09 -24.27
N THR A 141 22.51 -29.40 -23.78
CA THR A 141 22.61 -27.99 -23.42
C THR A 141 22.33 -27.91 -21.93
N VAL A 142 23.31 -27.43 -21.15
CA VAL A 142 23.04 -26.96 -19.79
C VAL A 142 21.89 -25.97 -19.90
N GLN A 143 20.76 -26.26 -19.23
CA GLN A 143 19.68 -25.29 -19.16
C GLN A 143 20.22 -24.06 -18.43
N LYS A 144 20.58 -23.06 -19.22
CA LYS A 144 20.77 -21.70 -18.78
C LYS A 144 19.43 -21.33 -18.15
N SER A 145 19.41 -21.24 -16.82
CA SER A 145 18.23 -20.79 -16.09
C SER A 145 18.00 -19.34 -16.49
N ASP A 146 17.19 -19.14 -17.53
CA ASP A 146 16.69 -17.83 -17.88
C ASP A 146 15.96 -17.33 -16.64
N MET A 147 16.55 -16.30 -16.04
CA MET A 147 16.05 -15.72 -14.81
C MET A 147 14.76 -14.99 -15.16
N GLU A 148 13.65 -15.73 -15.12
CA GLU A 148 12.28 -15.22 -15.31
C GLU A 148 12.17 -13.89 -14.58
N SER A 149 11.66 -12.87 -15.27
CA SER A 149 11.72 -11.50 -14.76
C SER A 149 11.07 -11.43 -13.39
N ILE A 150 11.87 -11.19 -12.35
CA ILE A 150 11.37 -11.12 -10.97
C ILE A 150 10.32 -10.01 -10.89
N CYS A 151 9.07 -10.42 -10.90
CA CYS A 151 7.94 -9.54 -10.77
C CYS A 151 7.51 -9.52 -9.31
N SER A 152 7.39 -8.31 -8.74
CA SER A 152 6.89 -8.14 -7.38
C SER A 152 5.49 -8.74 -7.25
N GLU A 153 4.63 -8.57 -8.26
CA GLU A 153 3.28 -9.14 -8.29
C GLU A 153 3.34 -10.67 -8.14
N ASP A 154 4.10 -11.38 -8.97
CA ASP A 154 4.20 -12.85 -8.90
C ASP A 154 4.68 -13.37 -7.53
N LEU A 155 5.59 -12.65 -6.88
CA LEU A 155 6.05 -12.96 -5.52
C LEU A 155 4.94 -12.74 -4.49
N TRP A 156 4.17 -11.65 -4.59
CA TRP A 156 3.02 -11.41 -3.73
C TRP A 156 1.91 -12.43 -3.96
N LEU A 157 1.56 -12.72 -5.22
CA LEU A 157 0.56 -13.72 -5.61
C LEU A 157 0.90 -15.08 -4.99
N LYS A 158 2.15 -15.55 -5.17
CA LYS A 158 2.65 -16.80 -4.58
C LYS A 158 2.56 -16.81 -3.06
N SER A 159 2.94 -15.72 -2.38
CA SER A 159 2.88 -15.64 -0.90
C SER A 159 1.44 -15.60 -0.36
N LEU A 160 0.52 -14.89 -1.01
CA LEU A 160 -0.89 -14.87 -0.62
C LEU A 160 -1.55 -16.25 -0.80
N MET A 161 -1.26 -16.94 -1.91
CA MET A 161 -1.70 -18.32 -2.13
C MET A 161 -1.11 -19.29 -1.10
N GLN A 162 0.18 -19.16 -0.74
CA GLN A 162 0.80 -19.92 0.35
C GLN A 162 0.16 -19.66 1.72
N LYS A 163 -0.36 -18.45 1.95
CA LYS A 163 -1.15 -18.08 3.14
C LYS A 163 -2.63 -18.51 3.06
N GLY A 164 -2.99 -19.34 2.08
CA GLY A 164 -4.34 -19.91 1.93
C GLY A 164 -5.39 -18.96 1.33
N TRP A 165 -4.98 -17.84 0.74
CA TRP A 165 -5.93 -16.92 0.08
C TRP A 165 -6.46 -17.52 -1.22
N SER A 166 -7.76 -17.38 -1.47
CA SER A 166 -8.36 -17.87 -2.72
C SER A 166 -7.85 -17.09 -3.93
N VAL A 167 -7.71 -17.77 -5.07
CA VAL A 167 -7.29 -17.15 -6.35
C VAL A 167 -8.23 -15.99 -6.72
N GLU A 168 -9.52 -16.08 -6.39
CA GLU A 168 -10.46 -14.99 -6.65
C GLU A 168 -10.22 -13.78 -5.73
N SER A 169 -9.97 -13.99 -4.44
CA SER A 169 -9.59 -12.92 -3.49
C SER A 169 -8.30 -12.22 -3.92
N VAL A 170 -7.34 -13.01 -4.42
CA VAL A 170 -6.04 -12.55 -4.91
C VAL A 170 -6.17 -11.78 -6.23
N ASN A 171 -7.01 -12.24 -7.17
CA ASN A 171 -7.28 -11.53 -8.42
C ASN A 171 -8.13 -10.26 -8.23
N ARG A 172 -8.98 -10.22 -7.19
CA ARG A 172 -9.75 -9.02 -6.80
C ARG A 172 -8.87 -7.98 -6.08
N LEU A 173 -7.74 -8.40 -5.50
CA LEU A 173 -6.64 -7.51 -5.12
C LEU A 173 -5.93 -7.00 -6.39
N GLN A 174 -6.59 -6.11 -7.14
CA GLN A 174 -5.88 -5.26 -8.08
C GLN A 174 -4.81 -4.50 -7.31
N PHE A 175 -3.53 -4.79 -7.58
CA PHE A 175 -2.41 -4.15 -6.90
C PHE A 175 -2.53 -2.63 -7.05
N CYS A 176 -2.80 -1.95 -5.94
CA CYS A 176 -2.99 -0.50 -5.91
C CYS A 176 -1.66 0.28 -6.06
N LEU A 177 -0.55 -0.42 -6.33
CA LEU A 177 0.70 0.19 -6.74
C LEU A 177 0.55 0.75 -8.16
N HIS A 178 0.87 2.03 -8.34
CA HIS A 178 0.92 2.63 -9.67
C HIS A 178 1.90 1.85 -10.56
N LYS A 179 1.58 1.70 -11.86
CA LYS A 179 2.40 0.92 -12.81
C LYS A 179 3.87 1.33 -12.82
N ASP A 180 4.15 2.62 -12.63
CA ASP A 180 5.52 3.15 -12.54
C ASP A 180 6.22 2.80 -11.21
N SER A 181 5.48 2.73 -10.10
CA SER A 181 5.99 2.28 -8.80
C SER A 181 6.38 0.81 -8.86
N LEU A 182 5.49 -0.02 -9.39
CA LEU A 182 5.74 -1.43 -9.68
C LEU A 182 6.97 -1.63 -10.57
N LYS A 183 7.05 -0.93 -11.71
CA LYS A 183 8.21 -0.98 -12.62
C LYS A 183 9.50 -0.58 -11.90
N SER A 184 9.44 0.44 -11.04
CA SER A 184 10.59 0.89 -10.24
C SER A 184 11.02 -0.14 -9.19
N TYR A 185 10.06 -0.83 -8.55
CA TYR A 185 10.35 -1.91 -7.59
C TYR A 185 10.92 -3.14 -8.28
N ASN A 186 10.32 -3.60 -9.38
CA ASN A 186 10.84 -4.71 -10.18
C ASN A 186 12.29 -4.42 -10.66
N ASN A 187 12.56 -3.19 -11.10
CA ASN A 187 13.94 -2.77 -11.45
C ASN A 187 14.90 -2.81 -10.24
N ALA A 188 14.46 -2.41 -9.04
CA ALA A 188 15.28 -2.46 -7.84
C ALA A 188 15.55 -3.92 -7.37
N LEU A 189 14.53 -4.78 -7.40
CA LEU A 189 14.67 -6.20 -7.08
C LEU A 189 15.58 -6.92 -8.10
N ALA A 190 15.42 -6.62 -9.39
CA ALA A 190 16.30 -7.16 -10.44
C ALA A 190 17.77 -6.73 -10.25
N LYS A 191 18.04 -5.50 -9.80
CA LYS A 191 19.40 -5.07 -9.41
C LYS A 191 19.93 -5.88 -8.22
N CYS A 192 19.11 -6.09 -7.19
CA CYS A 192 19.48 -6.90 -6.02
C CYS A 192 19.80 -8.35 -6.40
N ALA A 193 18.96 -8.98 -7.22
CA ALA A 193 19.18 -10.35 -7.69
C ALA A 193 20.44 -10.48 -8.58
N ARG A 194 20.73 -9.50 -9.44
CA ARG A 194 21.99 -9.44 -10.20
C ARG A 194 23.21 -9.29 -9.30
N PHE A 195 23.14 -8.44 -8.26
CA PHE A 195 24.20 -8.31 -7.26
C PHE A 195 24.44 -9.64 -6.53
N CYS A 196 23.38 -10.32 -6.10
CA CYS A 196 23.48 -11.64 -5.47
C CYS A 196 24.16 -12.65 -6.41
N SER A 197 23.71 -12.73 -7.66
CA SER A 197 24.25 -13.66 -8.66
C SER A 197 25.73 -13.38 -9.00
N LYS A 198 26.10 -12.10 -9.14
CA LYS A 198 27.49 -11.64 -9.37
C LYS A 198 28.41 -12.00 -8.20
N SER A 199 27.91 -11.88 -6.97
CA SER A 199 28.66 -12.13 -5.74
C SER A 199 28.47 -13.55 -5.17
N GLN A 200 27.86 -14.47 -5.95
CA GLN A 200 27.59 -15.87 -5.58
C GLN A 200 26.73 -16.06 -4.30
N PHE A 201 25.89 -15.08 -3.97
CA PHE A 201 24.96 -15.13 -2.84
C PHE A 201 23.56 -15.59 -3.26
N ARG A 202 22.83 -16.19 -2.32
CA ARG A 202 21.40 -16.50 -2.47
C ARG A 202 20.58 -15.21 -2.48
N PHE A 203 19.54 -15.19 -3.32
CA PHE A 203 18.51 -14.15 -3.32
C PHE A 203 17.20 -14.68 -2.68
N PRO A 204 16.52 -13.94 -1.79
CA PRO A 204 16.97 -12.69 -1.17
C PRO A 204 18.19 -12.88 -0.24
N PRO A 205 19.01 -11.84 -0.01
CA PRO A 205 20.10 -11.89 0.96
C PRO A 205 19.61 -12.21 2.37
N GLU A 206 20.11 -13.28 2.99
CA GLU A 206 19.77 -13.63 4.38
C GLU A 206 20.61 -12.84 5.40
N SER A 207 21.79 -12.37 5.00
CA SER A 207 22.73 -11.61 5.85
C SER A 207 22.59 -10.09 5.69
N THR A 208 22.61 -9.37 6.82
CA THR A 208 22.63 -7.91 6.88
C THR A 208 23.86 -7.30 6.21
N ALA A 209 25.00 -7.97 6.26
CA ALA A 209 26.24 -7.50 5.62
C ALA A 209 26.12 -7.48 4.08
N ILE A 210 25.56 -8.54 3.50
CA ILE A 210 25.34 -8.64 2.04
C ILE A 210 24.35 -7.56 1.58
N LEU A 211 23.29 -7.32 2.36
CA LEU A 211 22.33 -6.26 2.11
C LEU A 211 22.97 -4.86 2.23
N ALA A 212 23.85 -4.66 3.21
CA ALA A 212 24.59 -3.41 3.39
C ALA A 212 25.53 -3.11 2.20
N ASP A 213 26.29 -4.10 1.73
CA ASP A 213 27.16 -3.95 0.56
C ASP A 213 26.36 -3.63 -0.71
N PHE A 214 25.19 -4.27 -0.90
CA PHE A 214 24.28 -3.94 -2.01
C PHE A 214 23.75 -2.50 -1.93
N LEU A 215 23.31 -2.06 -0.74
CA LEU A 215 22.79 -0.71 -0.54
C LEU A 215 23.88 0.37 -0.76
N ARG A 216 25.14 0.07 -0.42
CA ARG A 216 26.28 0.92 -0.78
C ARG A 216 26.49 0.94 -2.30
N GLU A 217 26.59 -0.21 -2.97
CA GLU A 217 26.84 -0.30 -4.43
C GLU A 217 25.79 0.50 -5.25
N ILE A 218 24.50 0.41 -4.90
CA ILE A 218 23.46 1.19 -5.61
C ILE A 218 23.44 2.68 -5.27
N SER A 219 23.99 3.07 -4.12
CA SER A 219 24.15 4.48 -3.72
C SER A 219 25.29 5.12 -4.50
N ASP A 220 26.44 4.45 -4.56
CA ASP A 220 27.65 4.92 -5.24
C ASP A 220 27.46 5.00 -6.77
N MET A 221 26.60 4.13 -7.34
CA MET A 221 26.22 4.14 -8.76
C MET A 221 25.13 5.17 -9.13
N SER A 222 24.75 6.10 -8.25
CA SER A 222 23.63 7.03 -8.52
C SER A 222 23.92 8.48 -8.14
N ASP A 223 23.67 9.38 -9.09
CA ASP A 223 23.64 10.84 -8.87
C ASP A 223 22.49 11.30 -7.93
N ARG A 224 21.58 10.39 -7.55
CA ARG A 224 20.42 10.66 -6.69
C ARG A 224 20.24 9.55 -5.65
N PRO A 225 21.23 9.33 -4.77
CA PRO A 225 21.31 8.13 -3.92
C PRO A 225 20.09 8.00 -3.02
N ASN A 226 19.59 9.10 -2.43
CA ASN A 226 18.38 9.12 -1.61
C ASN A 226 17.14 8.56 -2.35
N SER A 227 16.93 8.93 -3.62
CA SER A 227 15.79 8.45 -4.41
C SER A 227 15.87 6.95 -4.70
N VAL A 228 17.07 6.48 -5.10
CA VAL A 228 17.32 5.07 -5.40
C VAL A 228 17.25 4.21 -4.13
N LEU A 229 17.84 4.65 -3.03
CA LEU A 229 17.78 3.98 -1.73
C LEU A 229 16.34 3.85 -1.23
N ARG A 230 15.55 4.94 -1.20
CA ARG A 230 14.15 4.88 -0.75
C ARG A 230 13.30 3.93 -1.60
N THR A 231 13.46 3.98 -2.91
CA THR A 231 12.75 3.08 -3.84
C THR A 231 13.14 1.62 -3.62
N THR A 232 14.44 1.36 -3.45
CA THR A 232 14.96 0.00 -3.27
C THR A 232 14.60 -0.58 -1.91
N LEU A 233 14.65 0.22 -0.84
CA LEU A 233 14.23 -0.21 0.50
C LEU A 233 12.73 -0.51 0.54
N ALA A 234 11.88 0.27 -0.13
CA ALA A 234 10.46 -0.07 -0.21
C ALA A 234 10.24 -1.41 -0.94
N ALA A 235 10.88 -1.60 -2.10
CA ALA A 235 10.82 -2.86 -2.86
C ALA A 235 11.31 -4.07 -2.04
N LEU A 236 12.44 -3.92 -1.34
CA LEU A 236 12.99 -4.97 -0.48
C LEU A 236 12.12 -5.21 0.75
N GLY A 237 11.57 -4.18 1.39
CA GLY A 237 10.64 -4.33 2.52
C GLY A 237 9.42 -5.17 2.14
N HIS A 238 8.87 -4.96 0.94
CA HIS A 238 7.85 -5.84 0.38
C HIS A 238 8.36 -7.27 0.14
N LEU A 239 9.57 -7.47 -0.40
CA LEU A 239 10.14 -8.81 -0.60
C LEU A 239 10.34 -9.59 0.71
N TYR A 240 10.95 -8.97 1.73
CA TYR A 240 11.21 -9.63 3.01
C TYR A 240 9.92 -9.93 3.78
N ALA A 241 8.86 -9.11 3.64
CA ALA A 241 7.54 -9.40 4.22
C ALA A 241 6.85 -10.65 3.63
N LEU A 242 7.33 -11.17 2.50
CA LEU A 242 6.77 -12.31 1.80
C LEU A 242 7.61 -13.59 1.90
N VAL A 243 8.94 -13.45 1.80
CA VAL A 243 9.86 -14.58 1.53
C VAL A 243 10.95 -14.75 2.59
N GLY A 244 11.27 -13.72 3.39
CA GLY A 244 12.50 -13.70 4.19
C GLY A 244 12.30 -13.44 5.69
N PRO A 245 13.34 -13.64 6.51
CA PRO A 245 13.35 -13.19 7.89
C PRO A 245 13.31 -11.65 7.93
N LEU A 246 12.18 -11.10 8.36
CA LEU A 246 11.95 -9.66 8.52
C LEU A 246 12.97 -8.98 9.45
N GLU A 247 13.63 -9.75 10.33
CA GLU A 247 14.66 -9.29 11.26
C GLU A 247 15.90 -8.75 10.53
N THR A 248 16.36 -9.42 9.46
CA THR A 248 17.50 -8.99 8.65
C THR A 248 17.26 -7.58 8.08
N PHE A 249 16.08 -7.35 7.49
CA PHE A 249 15.76 -6.06 6.86
C PHE A 249 15.47 -4.94 7.87
N ASN A 250 14.87 -5.27 9.03
CA ASN A 250 14.47 -4.27 10.03
C ASN A 250 15.57 -3.92 11.06
N SER A 251 16.75 -4.53 10.95
CA SER A 251 17.92 -4.29 11.77
C SER A 251 18.29 -2.81 11.92
N SER A 252 18.78 -2.43 13.11
CA SER A 252 19.20 -1.05 13.44
C SER A 252 20.35 -0.58 12.56
N GLU A 253 21.24 -1.51 12.21
CA GLU A 253 22.46 -1.31 11.44
C GLU A 253 22.12 -0.87 10.01
N ILE A 254 21.13 -1.49 9.37
CA ILE A 254 20.65 -1.10 8.03
C ILE A 254 20.02 0.30 8.07
N LYS A 255 19.24 0.63 9.10
CA LYS A 255 18.63 1.97 9.27
C LYS A 255 19.69 3.06 9.47
N LEU A 256 20.74 2.78 10.24
CA LEU A 256 21.88 3.66 10.45
C LEU A 256 22.70 3.84 9.15
N LEU A 257 22.99 2.74 8.44
CA LEU A 257 23.70 2.77 7.16
C LEU A 257 22.98 3.63 6.14
N VAL A 258 21.67 3.42 5.93
CA VAL A 258 20.87 4.22 4.99
C VAL A 258 20.90 5.70 5.37
N THR A 259 20.80 6.01 6.66
CA THR A 259 20.92 7.40 7.16
C THR A 259 22.30 7.99 6.86
N GLY A 260 23.37 7.18 6.97
CA GLY A 260 24.73 7.55 6.58
C GLY A 260 24.85 7.83 5.09
N LEU A 261 24.48 6.87 4.24
CA LEU A 261 24.56 6.96 2.77
C LEU A 261 23.76 8.16 2.22
N VAL A 262 22.57 8.42 2.76
CA VAL A 262 21.76 9.59 2.37
C VAL A 262 22.45 10.91 2.72
N LYS A 263 23.17 10.98 3.86
CA LYS A 263 23.90 12.18 4.29
C LYS A 263 25.23 12.36 3.53
N SER A 264 25.97 11.29 3.28
CA SER A 264 27.24 11.35 2.54
C SER A 264 27.02 11.63 1.05
N GLY A 265 25.96 11.07 0.46
CA GLY A 265 25.54 11.35 -0.92
C GLY A 265 24.98 12.76 -1.16
N THR A 266 24.83 13.59 -0.11
CA THR A 266 24.45 15.00 -0.21
C THR A 266 25.60 15.98 -0.03
N VAL A 267 26.86 15.52 -0.05
CA VAL A 267 28.00 16.45 -0.13
C VAL A 267 27.93 17.19 -1.46
N VAL A 268 27.65 18.49 -1.37
CA VAL A 268 27.49 19.41 -2.49
C VAL A 268 28.73 19.36 -3.36
N ALA A 269 28.54 19.21 -4.67
CA ALA A 269 29.58 19.44 -5.65
C ALA A 269 29.97 20.92 -5.63
N HIS A 270 30.94 21.27 -4.77
CA HIS A 270 31.61 22.55 -4.79
C HIS A 270 32.56 22.57 -5.99
N VAL A 271 32.16 23.35 -7.00
CA VAL A 271 33.00 23.87 -8.08
C VAL A 271 33.99 24.87 -7.51
#